data_AF-A0A7U9DZ55-F1
#
_entry.id   AF-A0A7U9DZ55-F1
#
_cell.length_a   1.000
_cell.length_b   1.000
_cell.length_c   1.000
_cell.angle_alpha   90.00
_cell.angle_beta   90.00
_cell.angle_gamma   90.00
#
_symmetry.space_group_name_H-M   'P 1'
#
loop_
_entity.id
_entity.type
_entity.pdbx_description
1 polymer ?
#
loop_
_entity_poly.entity_id
_entity_poly.type
_entity_poly.pdbx_seq_one_letter_code
_entity_poly.pdbx_strand_id
1 'polypeptide(L)'
;MRDLVELAVTGGRRAAAEPARDGDRDAHAAVLRRGGFATGADLYAALGAVAARRPRDAFGRPAGDDLDRYAAQWLATAVYLNGTEAALRRGLWNR
;
A
#
# COMPACT_ATOMS: atom_id res chain seq x y z
N MET A 1 6.24 -4.73 -1.29
CA MET A 1 5.51 -3.52 -1.77
C MET A 1 5.01 -3.70 -3.19
N ARG A 2 5.89 -3.94 -4.18
CA ARG A 2 5.50 -4.19 -5.58
C ARG A 2 4.45 -5.29 -5.72
N ASP A 3 4.73 -6.47 -5.18
CA ASP A 3 3.79 -7.61 -5.27
C ASP A 3 2.43 -7.28 -4.63
N LEU A 4 2.41 -6.42 -3.61
CA LEU A 4 1.18 -6.01 -2.93
C LEU A 4 0.41 -4.96 -3.69
N VAL A 5 1.10 -4.04 -4.39
CA VAL A 5 0.47 -3.12 -5.35
C VAL A 5 -0.09 -3.92 -6.52
N GLU A 6 0.68 -4.88 -7.05
CA GLU A 6 0.28 -5.75 -8.15
C GLU A 6 -0.92 -6.63 -7.77
N LEU A 7 -0.89 -7.22 -6.57
CA LEU A 7 -2.00 -7.98 -6.00
C LEU A 7 -3.21 -7.08 -5.69
N ALA A 8 -3.01 -5.83 -5.29
CA ALA A 8 -4.09 -4.86 -5.09
C ALA A 8 -4.73 -4.42 -6.42
N VAL A 9 -3.95 -4.36 -7.51
CA VAL A 9 -4.43 -4.04 -8.87
C VAL A 9 -5.20 -5.22 -9.46
N THR A 10 -4.66 -6.43 -9.34
CA THR A 10 -5.23 -7.65 -9.94
C THR A 10 -6.34 -8.27 -9.10
N GLY A 11 -6.20 -8.26 -7.76
CA GLY A 11 -7.13 -8.84 -6.79
C GLY A 11 -8.02 -7.83 -6.05
N GLY A 12 -7.82 -6.52 -6.27
CA GLY A 12 -8.62 -5.45 -5.68
C GLY A 12 -8.36 -5.21 -4.18
N ARG A 13 -9.23 -4.40 -3.57
CA ARG A 13 -9.13 -3.99 -2.14
C ARG A 13 -9.01 -5.16 -1.16
N ARG A 14 -9.65 -6.30 -1.45
CA ARG A 14 -9.62 -7.48 -0.57
C ARG A 14 -8.21 -8.04 -0.43
N ALA A 15 -7.48 -8.11 -1.54
CA ALA A 15 -6.13 -8.66 -1.54
C ALA A 15 -5.12 -7.70 -0.89
N ALA A 16 -5.33 -6.37 -1.04
CA ALA A 16 -4.57 -5.36 -0.32
C ALA A 16 -4.79 -5.37 1.21
N ALA A 17 -5.94 -5.87 1.67
CA ALA A 17 -6.27 -5.99 3.09
C ALA A 17 -5.76 -7.28 3.73
N GLU A 18 -5.36 -8.29 2.96
CA GLU A 18 -4.97 -9.60 3.48
C GLU A 18 -3.71 -9.58 4.37
N PRO A 19 -2.63 -8.85 4.03
CA PRO A 19 -1.45 -8.73 4.91
C PRO A 19 -1.75 -8.07 6.26
N ALA A 20 -2.88 -7.36 6.36
CA ALA A 20 -3.37 -6.80 7.62
C ALA A 20 -3.87 -7.86 8.59
N ARG A 21 -4.45 -8.94 8.06
CA ARG A 21 -5.12 -9.97 8.84
C ARG A 21 -4.13 -10.93 9.48
N ASP A 22 -3.01 -11.17 8.80
CA ASP A 22 -1.97 -12.12 9.20
C ASP A 22 -0.84 -11.50 10.03
N GLY A 23 -0.93 -10.22 10.39
CA GLY A 23 0.10 -9.52 11.21
C GLY A 23 1.41 -9.21 10.48
N ASP A 24 1.57 -9.66 9.24
CA ASP A 24 2.79 -9.52 8.43
C ASP A 24 3.05 -8.07 7.95
N ARG A 25 2.02 -7.20 7.99
CA ARG A 25 2.15 -5.79 7.59
C ARG A 25 3.23 -5.05 8.36
N ASP A 26 3.28 -5.19 9.68
CA ASP A 26 4.22 -4.42 10.50
C ASP A 26 5.66 -4.91 10.33
N ALA A 27 5.83 -6.22 10.07
CA ALA A 27 7.12 -6.81 9.72
C ALA A 27 7.66 -6.24 8.39
N HIS A 28 6.83 -6.21 7.34
CA HIS A 28 7.20 -5.62 6.04
C HIS A 28 7.50 -4.12 6.11
N ALA A 29 6.72 -3.36 6.89
CA ALA A 29 6.99 -1.95 7.13
C ALA A 29 8.33 -1.73 7.87
N ALA A 30 8.65 -2.59 8.85
CA ALA A 30 9.92 -2.53 9.58
C ALA A 30 11.12 -2.83 8.68
N VAL A 31 11.01 -3.81 7.78
CA VAL A 31 12.06 -4.14 6.80
C VAL A 31 12.34 -2.95 5.87
N LEU A 32 11.28 -2.29 5.36
CA LEU A 32 11.43 -1.10 4.51
C LEU A 32 12.14 0.04 5.22
N ARG A 33 11.82 0.30 6.50
CA ARG A 33 12.50 1.33 7.30
C ARG A 33 13.98 1.01 7.50
N ARG A 34 14.32 -0.26 7.78
CA ARG A 34 15.73 -0.69 7.89
C ARG A 34 16.49 -0.53 6.57
N GLY A 35 15.82 -0.69 5.44
CA GLY A 35 16.37 -0.42 4.11
C GLY A 35 16.46 1.06 3.73
N GLY A 36 16.10 1.99 4.62
CA GLY A 36 16.11 3.43 4.36
C GLY A 36 14.89 3.96 3.61
N PHE A 37 13.88 3.12 3.34
CA PHE A 37 12.66 3.48 2.61
C PHE A 37 11.52 3.88 3.56
N ALA A 38 11.74 4.90 4.40
CA ALA A 38 10.76 5.34 5.40
C ALA A 38 9.41 5.75 4.78
N THR A 39 9.42 6.58 3.74
CA THR A 39 8.21 6.99 3.03
C THR A 39 7.46 5.80 2.41
N GLY A 40 8.20 4.83 1.86
CA GLY A 40 7.61 3.60 1.32
C GLY A 40 6.94 2.75 2.40
N ALA A 41 7.51 2.69 3.60
CA ALA A 41 6.92 2.00 4.75
C ALA A 41 5.61 2.66 5.21
N ASP A 42 5.57 3.99 5.25
CA ASP A 42 4.37 4.73 5.66
C ASP A 42 3.24 4.59 4.64
N LEU A 43 3.57 4.69 3.34
CA LEU A 43 2.59 4.47 2.25
C LEU A 43 2.04 3.05 2.27
N TYR A 44 2.90 2.05 2.52
CA TYR A 44 2.50 0.65 2.64
C TYR A 44 1.55 0.41 3.83
N ALA A 45 1.89 0.94 5.00
CA ALA A 45 1.05 0.84 6.19
C ALA A 45 -0.32 1.53 5.97
N ALA A 46 -0.32 2.73 5.39
CA ALA A 46 -1.53 3.49 5.10
C ALA A 46 -2.41 2.80 4.04
N LEU A 47 -1.83 2.21 2.98
CA LEU A 47 -2.58 1.44 1.99
C LEU A 47 -3.28 0.25 2.63
N GLY A 48 -2.57 -0.53 3.46
CA GLY A 48 -3.17 -1.62 4.19
C GLY A 48 -4.29 -1.15 5.13
N ALA A 49 -4.09 -0.03 5.83
CA ALA A 49 -5.09 0.52 6.74
C ALA A 49 -6.37 0.94 6.01
N VAL A 50 -6.25 1.61 4.86
CA VAL A 50 -7.40 2.01 4.02
C VAL A 50 -8.04 0.79 3.37
N ALA A 51 -7.26 -0.21 2.95
CA ALA A 51 -7.80 -1.46 2.39
C ALA A 51 -8.64 -2.24 3.41
N ALA A 52 -8.22 -2.25 4.67
CA ALA A 52 -8.91 -2.92 5.77
C ALA A 52 -10.14 -2.14 6.27
N ARG A 53 -10.29 -0.85 5.93
CA ARG A 53 -11.47 -0.07 6.31
C ARG A 53 -12.71 -0.60 5.61
N ARG A 54 -13.76 -0.78 6.41
CA ARG A 54 -15.08 -1.19 5.95
C ARG A 54 -16.12 -0.29 6.61
N PRO A 55 -16.20 0.99 6.20
CA PRO A 55 -17.08 1.94 6.86
C PRO A 55 -18.52 1.45 6.78
N ARG A 56 -19.23 1.57 7.90
CA ARG A 56 -20.65 1.27 7.98
C ARG A 56 -21.39 2.56 8.28
N ASP A 57 -22.55 2.75 7.65
CA ASP A 57 -23.46 3.81 8.02
C ASP A 57 -24.06 3.57 9.41
N ALA A 58 -24.85 4.53 9.93
CA ALA A 58 -25.55 4.40 11.21
C ALA A 58 -26.50 3.18 11.27
N PHE A 59 -26.83 2.59 10.12
CA PHE A 59 -27.69 1.42 9.98
C PHE A 59 -26.89 0.13 9.75
N GLY A 60 -25.56 0.15 9.83
CA GLY A 60 -24.70 -1.01 9.65
C GLY A 60 -24.46 -1.43 8.19
N ARG A 61 -24.94 -0.68 7.20
CA ARG A 61 -24.74 -0.95 5.77
C ARG A 61 -23.38 -0.43 5.32
N PRO A 62 -22.73 -1.05 4.33
CA PRO A 62 -21.47 -0.52 3.79
C PRO A 62 -21.67 0.91 3.27
N ALA A 63 -20.92 1.87 3.82
CA ALA A 63 -20.92 3.24 3.32
C ALA A 63 -20.00 3.33 2.10
N GLY A 64 -20.49 3.85 0.97
CA GLY A 64 -19.80 3.84 -0.32
C GLY A 64 -18.62 4.80 -0.46
N ASP A 65 -18.35 5.63 0.55
CA ASP A 65 -17.52 6.85 0.43
C ASP A 65 -16.00 6.63 0.62
N ASP A 66 -15.57 5.38 0.83
CA ASP A 66 -14.15 5.08 1.06
C ASP A 66 -13.41 4.67 -0.23
N LEU A 67 -14.10 4.59 -1.37
CA LEU A 67 -13.49 4.19 -2.64
C LEU A 67 -12.41 5.19 -3.09
N ASP A 68 -12.71 6.50 -3.00
CA ASP A 68 -11.80 7.57 -3.41
C ASP A 68 -10.54 7.61 -2.54
N ARG A 69 -10.69 7.40 -1.23
CA ARG A 69 -9.56 7.34 -0.30
C ARG A 69 -8.63 6.17 -0.60
N TYR A 70 -9.20 5.01 -0.93
CA TYR A 70 -8.39 3.86 -1.34
C TYR A 70 -7.71 4.09 -2.69
N ALA A 71 -8.41 4.67 -3.67
CA ALA A 71 -7.84 4.99 -4.97
C ALA A 71 -6.67 5.97 -4.86
N ALA A 72 -6.82 7.04 -4.06
CA ALA A 72 -5.75 8.00 -3.81
C ALA A 72 -4.55 7.34 -3.12
N GLN A 73 -4.79 6.52 -2.09
CA GLN A 73 -3.71 5.85 -1.36
C GLN A 73 -2.99 4.81 -2.24
N TRP A 74 -3.73 4.08 -3.06
CA TRP A 74 -3.18 3.14 -4.04
C TRP A 74 -2.30 3.87 -5.06
N LEU A 75 -2.80 4.97 -5.63
CA LEU A 75 -2.05 5.76 -6.62
C LEU A 75 -0.76 6.34 -6.04
N ALA A 76 -0.81 6.92 -4.85
CA ALA A 76 0.37 7.45 -4.16
C ALA A 76 1.44 6.37 -3.96
N THR A 77 1.00 5.17 -3.56
CA THR A 77 1.86 4.00 -3.36
C THR A 77 2.50 3.54 -4.67
N ALA A 78 1.74 3.47 -5.77
CA ALA A 78 2.23 3.07 -7.09
C ALA A 78 3.23 4.08 -7.68
N VAL A 79 2.95 5.38 -7.55
CA VAL A 79 3.84 6.45 -8.04
C VAL A 79 5.17 6.44 -7.28
N TYR A 80 5.14 6.29 -5.96
CA TYR A 80 6.37 6.19 -5.16
C TYR A 80 7.22 5.00 -5.59
N LEU A 81 6.60 3.84 -5.78
CA LEU A 81 7.31 2.63 -6.20
C LEU A 81 8.00 2.83 -7.56
N ASN A 82 7.27 3.35 -8.55
CA ASN A 82 7.82 3.60 -9.89
C ASN A 82 8.98 4.62 -9.85
N GLY A 83 8.82 5.70 -9.09
CA GLY A 83 9.89 6.69 -8.90
C GLY A 83 11.13 6.11 -8.23
N THR A 84 10.93 5.28 -7.21
CA THR A 84 12.02 4.60 -6.49
C THR A 84 12.75 3.61 -7.40
N GLU A 85 12.03 2.77 -8.15
CA GLU A 85 12.64 1.86 -9.12
C GLU A 85 13.45 2.59 -10.20
N ALA A 86 12.92 3.70 -10.71
CA ALA A 86 13.61 4.51 -11.72
C ALA A 86 14.91 5.14 -11.15
N ALA A 87 14.87 5.64 -9.91
CA ALA A 87 16.04 6.19 -9.24
C ALA A 87 17.11 5.11 -8.97
N LEU A 88 16.70 3.93 -8.49
CA LEU A 88 17.61 2.80 -8.25
C LEU A 88 18.24 2.31 -9.55
N ARG A 89 17.48 2.17 -10.64
CA ARG A 89 18.00 1.79 -11.96
C ARG A 89 19.07 2.78 -12.46
N ARG A 90 18.80 4.08 -12.36
CA ARG A 90 19.77 5.13 -12.73
C ARG A 90 21.04 5.07 -11.88
N GLY A 91 20.90 4.84 -10.57
CA GLY A 91 22.02 4.70 -9.66
C GLY A 91 22.87 3.45 -9.90
N LEU A 92 22.26 2.36 -10.40
CA LEU A 92 22.99 1.14 -10.78
C LEU A 92 23.72 1.27 -12.13
N TRP A 93 23.19 2.05 -13.09
CA TRP A 93 23.80 2.21 -14.41
C TRP A 93 24.92 3.27 -14.45
N ASN A 94 24.93 4.19 -13.49
CA ASN A 94 25.99 5.20 -13.35
C ASN A 94 27.13 4.76 -12.41
N ARG A 95 27.27 3.45 -12.17
CA ARG A 95 28.34 2.84 -11.38
C ARG A 95 29.08 1.85 -12.25
#